data_AF-A0A1M6YAM6-F1
#
_entry.id   AF-A0A1M6YAM6-F1
#
_cell.length_a   1.000
_cell.length_b   1.000
_cell.length_c   1.000
_cell.angle_alpha   90.00
_cell.angle_beta   90.00
_cell.angle_gamma   90.00
#
_symmetry.space_group_name_H-M   'P 1'
#
loop_
_entity.id
_entity.type
_entity.pdbx_description
1 polymer ?
#
loop_
_entity_poly.entity_id
_entity_poly.type
_entity_poly.pdbx_seq_one_letter_code
_entity_poly.pdbx_strand_id
1 'polypeptide(L)'
;MRIKFFSLLSASAFALTACVGNAPAPETEPTNVSANASSEQEQPSTLSSDTSHLNTQEPGSPSGAIFNSQALDGYRLATPENIPTAPEHEPAASNSKTAAAIADPYTAIPAIVQSIFDYANTLYNAGYTDSASAYLERFRVIKPLWEQWESKADSMLNEFGKIRAEKAKAFEPMVFQIQNMNRANSDYDLVAETADSLIALAPGDSLTQWAKAQKGVAYKNTLSKAKKEYAAIKDLADNQAQFAEAEKQALTFQMRYRDFENDLHIQALIDHIRELAQANDAEAAKYWESHDPAQALAKADTLLQKEKFNEAKELLMKLRASKLRKEANELYTKLADNFCTKQRKTTSQVFAKAQKQKDAAKKKKLLNEAIAPLDKCLTEYPDNPQKQKVEENKKFLEQELGK
;
A
#
# COMPACT_ATOMS: atom_id res chain seq x y z
N MET A 1 -57.63 -36.55 -25.20
CA MET A 1 -58.27 -37.04 -23.95
C MET A 1 -57.99 -36.00 -22.87
N ARG A 2 -59.02 -35.71 -22.07
CA ARG A 2 -59.23 -34.53 -21.22
C ARG A 2 -58.40 -34.53 -19.91
N ILE A 3 -58.19 -33.31 -19.36
CA ILE A 3 -58.28 -32.93 -17.91
C ILE A 3 -57.07 -33.35 -17.02
N LYS A 4 -56.46 -32.59 -16.09
CA LYS A 4 -56.76 -31.33 -15.36
C LYS A 4 -55.57 -30.92 -14.42
N PHE A 5 -55.47 -29.62 -14.11
CA PHE A 5 -54.99 -28.93 -12.86
C PHE A 5 -53.57 -29.20 -12.29
N PHE A 6 -52.91 -28.36 -11.48
CA PHE A 6 -53.33 -27.32 -10.50
C PHE A 6 -52.19 -26.28 -10.30
N SER A 7 -52.53 -24.99 -10.23
CA SER A 7 -51.70 -23.93 -9.62
C SER A 7 -51.89 -23.94 -8.11
N LEU A 8 -50.82 -23.75 -7.33
CA LEU A 8 -50.93 -23.31 -5.93
C LEU A 8 -49.83 -22.30 -5.60
N LEU A 9 -50.26 -21.07 -5.34
CA LEU A 9 -49.56 -20.08 -4.53
C LEU A 9 -49.59 -20.52 -3.06
N SER A 10 -48.46 -20.35 -2.36
CA SER A 10 -48.44 -20.28 -0.90
C SER A 10 -47.65 -19.06 -0.47
N ALA A 11 -48.37 -18.05 0.01
CA ALA A 11 -47.86 -16.99 0.86
C ALA A 11 -47.91 -17.47 2.31
N SER A 12 -46.84 -17.24 3.06
CA SER A 12 -46.82 -17.38 4.52
C SER A 12 -46.09 -16.19 5.13
N ALA A 13 -46.87 -15.34 5.80
CA ALA A 13 -46.42 -14.35 6.78
C ALA A 13 -46.12 -15.03 8.14
N PHE A 14 -45.80 -14.20 9.15
CA PHE A 14 -45.43 -14.46 10.57
C PHE A 14 -43.91 -14.42 10.84
N ALA A 15 -43.37 -13.74 11.85
CA ALA A 15 -43.91 -12.79 12.82
C ALA A 15 -42.72 -12.04 13.47
N LEU A 16 -42.90 -10.76 13.78
CA LEU A 16 -42.05 -10.00 14.70
C LEU A 16 -42.50 -10.27 16.12
N THR A 17 -41.58 -10.61 17.02
CA THR A 17 -41.78 -10.50 18.48
C THR A 17 -40.50 -10.00 19.14
N ALA A 18 -40.61 -8.84 19.78
CA ALA A 18 -39.66 -8.24 20.70
C ALA A 18 -40.17 -8.40 22.15
N CYS A 19 -39.27 -8.69 23.09
CA CYS A 19 -39.30 -8.47 24.56
C CYS A 19 -37.82 -8.54 24.99
N VAL A 20 -37.13 -7.56 25.60
CA VAL A 20 -37.30 -6.76 26.84
C VAL A 20 -37.37 -7.60 28.12
N GLY A 21 -36.40 -7.37 29.03
CA GLY A 21 -36.37 -7.79 30.44
C GLY A 21 -34.97 -8.20 30.94
N ASN A 22 -34.13 -7.29 31.45
CA ASN A 22 -33.90 -6.90 32.86
C ASN A 22 -33.44 -8.02 33.84
N ALA A 23 -32.15 -7.95 34.23
CA ALA A 23 -31.48 -8.16 35.56
C ALA A 23 -31.78 -9.44 36.39
N PRO A 24 -30.93 -9.88 37.37
CA PRO A 24 -29.93 -9.12 38.15
C PRO A 24 -28.58 -9.82 38.46
N ALA A 25 -27.71 -9.06 39.13
CA ALA A 25 -26.46 -9.44 39.78
C ALA A 25 -26.65 -10.39 40.98
N PRO A 26 -25.56 -10.96 41.53
CA PRO A 26 -25.47 -11.26 42.94
C PRO A 26 -24.32 -10.51 43.64
N GLU A 27 -24.66 -9.82 44.73
CA GLU A 27 -23.77 -9.45 45.83
C GLU A 27 -23.55 -10.65 46.76
N THR A 28 -22.36 -10.75 47.34
CA THR A 28 -22.13 -11.35 48.66
C THR A 28 -21.07 -10.53 49.40
N GLU A 29 -21.49 -9.85 50.47
CA GLU A 29 -20.69 -9.29 51.56
C GLU A 29 -20.17 -10.40 52.54
N PRO A 30 -19.61 -10.10 53.72
CA PRO A 30 -18.42 -9.30 54.04
C PRO A 30 -17.44 -10.09 54.96
N THR A 31 -16.18 -9.64 55.12
CA THR A 31 -15.46 -9.86 56.40
C THR A 31 -14.46 -8.75 56.70
N ASN A 32 -14.53 -8.32 57.95
CA ASN A 32 -13.92 -7.17 58.59
C ASN A 32 -12.73 -7.63 59.46
N VAL A 33 -11.52 -7.06 59.35
CA VAL A 33 -10.54 -6.97 60.46
C VAL A 33 -9.58 -5.79 60.25
N SER A 34 -9.80 -4.73 61.03
CA SER A 34 -8.85 -4.00 61.90
C SER A 34 -7.46 -3.53 61.42
N ALA A 35 -7.28 -2.20 61.51
CA ALA A 35 -6.36 -1.47 62.41
C ALA A 35 -5.15 -0.70 61.85
N ASN A 36 -5.17 0.59 62.23
CA ASN A 36 -4.06 1.53 62.54
C ASN A 36 -3.26 2.15 61.38
N ALA A 37 -3.37 3.49 61.17
CA ALA A 37 -2.63 4.58 61.87
C ALA A 37 -1.25 4.80 61.20
N SER A 38 -0.71 5.99 60.89
CA SER A 38 -1.06 7.41 60.95
C SER A 38 0.01 8.17 60.12
N SER A 39 -0.26 9.45 59.81
CA SER A 39 0.70 10.58 59.76
C SER A 39 1.79 10.69 58.67
N GLU A 40 1.62 11.72 57.84
CA GLU A 40 2.49 12.92 57.65
C GLU A 40 4.03 12.84 57.48
N GLN A 41 4.47 13.73 56.57
CA GLN A 41 5.70 14.54 56.52
C GLN A 41 6.84 14.20 55.53
N GLU A 42 7.12 15.25 54.74
CA GLU A 42 8.42 15.81 54.34
C GLU A 42 9.18 15.31 53.09
N GLN A 43 9.12 16.18 52.06
CA GLN A 43 10.19 16.67 51.16
C GLN A 43 11.66 16.54 51.68
N PRO A 44 12.69 16.93 50.90
CA PRO A 44 12.93 16.81 49.46
C PRO A 44 14.37 16.29 49.20
N SER A 45 14.78 16.02 47.95
CA SER A 45 16.21 16.03 47.58
C SER A 45 16.44 16.32 46.10
N THR A 46 17.53 17.05 45.91
CA THR A 46 17.98 17.85 44.78
C THR A 46 18.82 17.11 43.74
N LEU A 47 18.79 17.67 42.52
CA LEU A 47 19.79 17.73 41.42
C LEU A 47 21.06 16.86 41.48
N SER A 48 21.38 16.21 40.35
CA SER A 48 22.55 16.46 39.46
C SER A 48 22.48 15.50 38.24
N SER A 49 22.50 15.99 36.99
CA SER A 49 23.64 16.01 36.03
C SER A 49 24.17 14.60 35.69
N ASP A 50 24.46 14.14 34.46
CA ASP A 50 24.78 14.78 33.19
C ASP A 50 24.90 13.69 32.08
N THR A 51 24.78 14.11 30.80
CA THR A 51 25.38 13.59 29.54
C THR A 51 25.25 12.11 29.02
N SER A 52 24.56 12.00 27.88
CA SER A 52 24.94 11.35 26.59
C SER A 52 25.18 9.83 26.44
N HIS A 53 24.33 9.13 25.64
CA HIS A 53 24.58 8.70 24.24
C HIS A 53 23.59 7.60 23.75
N LEU A 54 23.09 7.80 22.52
CA LEU A 54 22.71 6.81 21.48
C LEU A 54 21.74 5.63 21.80
N ASN A 55 20.50 5.83 21.35
CA ASN A 55 19.78 5.01 20.36
C ASN A 55 19.65 3.49 20.58
N THR A 56 18.44 3.02 20.91
CA THR A 56 17.81 1.84 20.28
C THR A 56 16.29 1.94 20.46
N GLN A 57 15.57 1.99 19.34
CA GLN A 57 14.13 1.84 19.28
C GLN A 57 13.73 0.41 19.67
N GLU A 58 12.79 0.28 20.61
CA GLU A 58 11.81 -0.80 20.60
C GLU A 58 10.40 -0.25 20.85
N PRO A 59 9.36 -0.85 20.23
CA PRO A 59 8.01 -0.32 20.22
C PRO A 59 7.26 -0.72 21.50
N GLY A 60 7.08 0.23 22.41
CA GLY A 60 6.24 0.05 23.60
C GLY A 60 4.75 0.06 23.25
N SER A 61 4.07 -1.03 23.60
CA SER A 61 2.61 -1.17 23.64
C SER A 61 1.89 -0.02 24.37
N PRO A 62 0.63 0.27 24.01
CA PRO A 62 -0.02 1.52 24.35
C PRO A 62 -0.52 1.51 25.80
N SER A 63 0.12 2.32 26.63
CA SER A 63 -0.53 2.96 27.78
C SER A 63 -1.83 3.64 27.31
N GLY A 64 -2.90 3.50 28.08
CA GLY A 64 -4.23 4.05 27.82
C GLY A 64 -4.14 5.50 27.34
N ALA A 65 -4.45 5.71 26.07
CA ALA A 65 -4.20 6.96 25.38
C ALA A 65 -5.20 8.03 25.83
N ILE A 66 -4.83 8.76 26.88
CA ILE A 66 -5.31 10.13 27.09
C ILE A 66 -4.86 10.92 25.85
N PHE A 67 -5.81 11.51 25.13
CA PHE A 67 -5.48 12.44 24.06
C PHE A 67 -4.71 13.62 24.66
N ASN A 68 -3.40 13.66 24.42
CA ASN A 68 -2.58 14.78 24.79
C ASN A 68 -2.55 15.75 23.61
N SER A 69 -3.12 16.95 23.79
CA SER A 69 -3.08 18.03 22.80
C SER A 69 -1.65 18.38 22.38
N GLN A 70 -0.63 18.06 23.19
CA GLN A 70 0.79 18.21 22.85
C GLN A 70 1.27 17.26 21.74
N ALA A 71 0.60 16.13 21.49
CA ALA A 71 0.95 15.26 20.37
C ALA A 71 0.60 15.88 19.01
N LEU A 72 -0.34 16.85 18.99
CA LEU A 72 -0.59 17.70 17.83
C LEU A 72 0.45 18.81 17.68
N ASP A 73 1.24 19.10 18.72
CA ASP A 73 2.29 20.11 18.68
C ASP A 73 3.50 19.65 17.85
N GLY A 74 3.69 18.34 17.64
CA GLY A 74 4.66 17.84 16.66
C GLY A 74 4.27 18.14 15.20
N TYR A 75 3.01 18.50 14.95
CA TYR A 75 2.50 19.04 13.69
C TYR A 75 2.30 20.56 13.76
N ARG A 76 2.73 21.22 14.85
CA ARG A 76 2.64 22.68 14.98
C ARG A 76 3.94 23.33 14.55
N LEU A 77 3.73 24.44 13.86
CA LEU A 77 4.71 25.42 13.45
C LEU A 77 5.47 24.96 12.21
N ALA A 78 4.91 25.33 11.06
CA ALA A 78 5.76 25.80 9.99
C ALA A 78 6.85 26.70 10.60
N THR A 79 8.10 26.44 10.28
CA THR A 79 9.17 27.43 10.45
C THR A 79 8.73 28.72 9.74
N PRO A 80 9.26 29.91 10.09
CA PRO A 80 8.90 31.17 9.43
C PRO A 80 8.93 31.09 7.88
N GLU A 81 9.70 30.15 7.34
CA GLU A 81 9.87 29.83 5.93
C GLU A 81 8.71 29.05 5.27
N ASN A 82 7.70 28.58 6.01
CA ASN A 82 6.64 27.68 5.51
C ASN A 82 5.22 28.11 5.92
N ILE A 83 4.99 29.40 6.19
CA ILE A 83 3.65 29.93 6.50
C ILE A 83 2.79 29.89 5.22
N PRO A 84 1.60 29.27 5.22
CA PRO A 84 0.68 29.32 4.09
C PRO A 84 0.35 30.78 3.73
N THR A 85 0.42 31.13 2.44
CA THR A 85 0.01 32.46 1.97
C THR A 85 -1.49 32.63 2.20
N ALA A 86 -1.87 33.51 3.13
CA ALA A 86 -3.26 33.90 3.30
C ALA A 86 -3.75 34.66 2.06
N PRO A 87 -5.02 34.53 1.64
CA PRO A 87 -5.58 35.38 0.60
C PRO A 87 -5.47 36.85 1.01
N GLU A 88 -4.99 37.69 0.11
CA GLU A 88 -4.83 39.13 0.34
C GLU A 88 -6.15 39.72 0.84
N HIS A 89 -6.14 40.23 2.07
CA HIS A 89 -7.18 41.13 2.53
C HIS A 89 -6.99 42.45 1.76
N GLU A 90 -7.81 42.71 0.74
CA GLU A 90 -7.92 44.05 0.16
C GLU A 90 -8.30 45.02 1.29
N PRO A 91 -7.44 45.99 1.66
CA PRO A 91 -7.90 47.08 2.50
C PRO A 91 -8.77 47.99 1.63
N ALA A 92 -9.95 48.32 2.16
CA ALA A 92 -10.88 49.23 1.52
C ALA A 92 -10.17 50.54 1.10
N ALA A 93 -10.17 50.77 -0.22
CA ALA A 93 -9.98 52.02 -0.94
C ALA A 93 -8.93 53.02 -0.39
N SER A 94 -7.76 53.07 -1.05
CA SER A 94 -7.07 54.33 -1.31
C SER A 94 -6.28 54.24 -2.61
N ASN A 95 -6.63 55.10 -3.56
CA ASN A 95 -5.97 55.26 -4.85
C ASN A 95 -4.48 55.61 -4.70
N SER A 96 -3.57 54.73 -5.14
CA SER A 96 -2.56 55.03 -6.17
C SER A 96 -1.65 53.82 -6.42
N LYS A 97 -1.26 53.66 -7.69
CA LYS A 97 -0.39 52.60 -8.22
C LYS A 97 1.03 52.71 -7.67
N THR A 98 1.40 51.76 -6.84
CA THR A 98 2.59 50.90 -7.00
C THR A 98 2.39 49.73 -6.05
N ALA A 99 2.28 48.51 -6.58
CA ALA A 99 2.40 47.32 -5.75
C ALA A 99 3.83 47.32 -5.20
N ALA A 100 4.01 47.93 -4.02
CA ALA A 100 5.25 47.82 -3.28
C ALA A 100 5.45 46.33 -3.03
N ALA A 101 6.54 45.77 -3.55
CA ALA A 101 6.98 44.44 -3.15
C ALA A 101 6.94 44.42 -1.62
N ILE A 102 6.08 43.57 -1.04
CA ILE A 102 5.93 43.46 0.40
C ILE A 102 7.30 43.00 0.91
N ALA A 103 8.11 43.94 1.39
CA ALA A 103 9.43 43.64 1.91
C ALA A 103 9.24 42.77 3.15
N ASP A 104 9.92 41.62 3.20
CA ASP A 104 9.84 40.72 4.34
C ASP A 104 10.22 41.50 5.62
N PRO A 105 9.27 41.71 6.57
CA PRO A 105 9.52 42.52 7.74
C PRO A 105 10.66 41.98 8.61
N TYR A 106 10.95 40.68 8.55
CA TYR A 106 12.04 40.04 9.29
C TYR A 106 13.43 40.36 8.72
N THR A 107 13.52 40.90 7.51
CA THR A 107 14.77 41.39 6.91
C THR A 107 14.79 42.91 6.80
N ALA A 108 13.65 43.53 6.53
CA ALA A 108 13.51 44.97 6.36
C ALA A 108 13.69 45.74 7.68
N ILE A 109 13.10 45.27 8.79
CA ILE A 109 13.22 45.98 10.08
C ILE A 109 14.68 45.99 10.58
N PRO A 110 15.42 44.86 10.62
CA PRO A 110 16.83 44.89 10.97
C PRO A 110 17.68 45.80 10.06
N ALA A 111 17.42 45.80 8.75
CA ALA A 111 18.13 46.67 7.80
C ALA A 111 17.85 48.16 8.05
N ILE A 112 16.61 48.53 8.35
CA ILE A 112 16.24 49.91 8.73
C ILE A 112 16.96 50.30 10.02
N VAL A 113 16.95 49.44 11.05
CA VAL A 113 17.65 49.68 12.32
C VAL A 113 19.15 49.88 12.09
N GLN A 114 19.78 49.05 11.26
CA GLN A 114 21.19 49.19 10.92
C GLN A 114 21.49 50.49 10.18
N SER A 115 20.65 50.87 9.21
CA SER A 115 20.80 52.13 8.46
C SER A 115 20.74 53.37 9.36
N ILE A 116 19.96 53.31 10.44
CA ILE A 116 19.87 54.40 11.43
C ILE A 116 21.21 54.56 12.17
N PHE A 117 21.83 53.45 12.59
CA PHE A 117 23.14 53.47 13.25
C PHE A 117 24.26 53.90 12.30
N ASP A 118 24.26 53.42 11.07
CA ASP A 118 25.27 53.76 10.06
C ASP A 118 25.23 55.26 9.71
N TYR A 119 24.02 55.82 9.60
CA TYR A 119 23.85 57.25 9.35
C TYR A 119 24.28 58.11 10.55
N ALA A 120 23.91 57.72 11.78
CA ALA A 120 24.37 58.39 12.98
C ALA A 120 25.91 58.36 13.11
N ASN A 121 26.54 57.24 12.78
CA ASN A 121 28.00 57.09 12.77
C ASN A 121 28.65 57.97 11.69
N THR A 122 28.02 58.10 10.53
CA THR A 122 28.48 59.01 9.46
C THR A 122 28.46 60.48 9.92
N LEU A 123 27.38 60.90 10.59
CA LEU A 123 27.28 62.25 11.17
C LEU A 123 28.34 62.49 12.25
N TYR A 124 28.60 61.50 13.11
CA TYR A 124 29.62 61.57 14.14
C TYR A 124 31.04 61.70 13.56
N ASN A 125 31.39 60.86 12.58
CA ASN A 125 32.71 60.89 11.92
C ASN A 125 32.95 62.18 11.12
N ALA A 126 31.89 62.86 10.68
CA ALA A 126 31.95 64.17 10.04
C ALA A 126 32.06 65.34 11.04
N GLY A 127 32.07 65.07 12.36
CA GLY A 127 32.18 66.08 13.42
C GLY A 127 30.85 66.68 13.89
N TYR A 128 29.71 66.20 13.38
CA TYR A 128 28.37 66.67 13.77
C TYR A 128 27.82 65.89 14.97
N THR A 129 28.50 65.98 16.12
CA THR A 129 28.22 65.19 17.32
C THR A 129 26.81 65.41 17.88
N ASP A 130 26.33 66.65 17.91
CA ASP A 130 25.01 66.99 18.46
C ASP A 130 23.89 66.48 17.55
N SER A 131 24.11 66.51 16.23
CA SER A 131 23.15 65.99 15.25
C SER A 131 23.08 64.46 15.25
N ALA A 132 24.24 63.79 15.39
CA ALA A 132 24.28 62.34 15.58
C ALA A 132 23.54 61.91 16.86
N SER A 133 23.74 62.65 17.95
CA SER A 133 23.07 62.41 19.24
C SER A 133 21.56 62.61 19.14
N ALA A 134 21.10 63.73 18.57
CA ALA A 134 19.68 63.99 18.35
C ALA A 134 19.01 62.95 17.42
N TYR A 135 19.75 62.42 16.44
CA TYR A 135 19.24 61.37 15.55
C TYR A 135 19.07 60.03 16.29
N LEU A 136 20.03 59.66 17.14
CA LEU A 136 19.94 58.46 17.98
C LEU A 136 18.88 58.60 19.08
N GLU A 137 18.66 59.80 19.61
CA GLU A 137 17.57 60.06 20.56
C GLU A 137 16.19 59.79 19.96
N ARG A 138 15.98 60.12 18.67
CA ARG A 138 14.74 59.75 17.95
C ARG A 138 14.55 58.25 17.86
N PHE A 139 15.64 57.48 17.69
CA PHE A 139 15.59 56.02 17.74
C PHE A 139 15.26 55.50 19.15
N ARG A 140 15.79 56.14 20.21
CA ARG A 140 15.46 55.77 21.60
C ARG A 140 13.98 55.92 21.93
N VAL A 141 13.28 56.85 21.28
CA VAL A 141 11.81 57.03 21.41
C VAL A 141 11.03 55.85 20.79
N ILE A 142 11.64 55.05 19.90
CA ILE A 142 11.03 53.86 19.31
C ILE A 142 11.08 52.66 20.28
N LYS A 143 12.01 52.64 21.24
CA LYS A 143 12.17 51.52 22.19
C LYS A 143 10.89 51.18 22.98
N PRO A 144 10.13 52.15 23.55
CA PRO A 144 8.85 51.85 24.20
C PRO A 144 7.79 51.24 23.27
N LEU A 145 7.89 51.48 21.95
CA LEU A 145 6.98 50.86 20.97
C LEU A 145 7.31 49.37 20.78
N TRP A 146 8.56 48.96 20.96
CA TRP A 146 8.95 47.55 20.92
C TRP A 146 8.27 46.74 22.02
N GLU A 147 8.30 47.24 23.26
CA GLU A 147 7.63 46.62 24.41
C GLU A 147 6.11 46.52 24.19
N GLN A 148 5.50 47.53 23.55
CA GLN A 148 4.08 47.48 23.17
C GLN A 148 3.79 46.47 22.05
N TRP A 149 4.69 46.33 21.07
CA TRP A 149 4.56 45.35 20.00
C TRP A 149 4.74 43.92 20.51
N GLU A 150 5.71 43.69 21.39
CA GLU A 150 5.94 42.42 22.07
C GLU A 150 4.71 42.03 22.91
N SER A 151 4.23 42.94 23.77
CA SER A 151 3.02 42.69 24.56
C SER A 151 1.78 42.41 23.70
N LYS A 152 1.64 43.10 22.57
CA LYS A 152 0.55 42.84 21.61
C LYS A 152 0.71 41.48 20.93
N ALA A 153 1.92 41.10 20.54
CA ALA A 153 2.20 39.78 19.97
C ALA A 153 1.90 38.67 20.97
N ASP A 154 2.32 38.81 22.22
CA ASP A 154 2.04 37.85 23.30
C ASP A 154 0.54 37.70 23.55
N SER A 155 -0.19 38.82 23.57
CA SER A 155 -1.66 38.81 23.71
C SER A 155 -2.32 38.04 22.56
N MET A 156 -1.93 38.32 21.31
CA MET A 156 -2.45 37.63 20.14
C MET A 156 -2.09 36.13 20.15
N LEU A 157 -0.85 35.78 20.51
CA LEU A 157 -0.42 34.39 20.62
C LEU A 157 -1.22 33.63 21.69
N ASN A 158 -1.49 34.26 22.82
CA ASN A 158 -2.28 33.66 23.90
C ASN A 158 -3.75 33.48 23.48
N GLU A 159 -4.34 34.47 22.79
CA GLU A 159 -5.68 34.37 22.23
C GLU A 159 -5.77 33.25 21.17
N PHE A 160 -4.81 33.18 20.24
CA PHE A 160 -4.71 32.10 19.27
C PHE A 160 -4.56 30.74 19.94
N GLY A 161 -3.78 30.67 21.02
CA GLY A 161 -3.61 29.47 21.84
C GLY A 161 -4.92 29.00 22.47
N LYS A 162 -5.70 29.92 23.04
CA LYS A 162 -7.03 29.62 23.63
C LYS A 162 -8.02 29.12 22.58
N ILE A 163 -8.17 29.85 21.47
CA ILE A 163 -9.06 29.47 20.36
C ILE A 163 -8.69 28.07 19.83
N ARG A 164 -7.38 27.81 19.69
CA ARG A 164 -6.88 26.52 19.22
C ARG A 164 -7.19 25.40 20.21
N ALA A 165 -7.05 25.63 21.52
CA ALA A 165 -7.36 24.66 22.56
C ALA A 165 -8.87 24.34 22.60
N GLU A 166 -9.73 25.36 22.48
CA GLU A 166 -11.18 25.20 22.42
C GLU A 166 -11.63 24.40 21.20
N LYS A 167 -11.09 24.73 20.01
CA LYS A 167 -11.34 23.94 18.80
C LYS A 167 -10.87 22.50 18.94
N ALA A 168 -9.65 22.28 19.47
CA ALA A 168 -9.14 20.93 19.67
C ALA A 168 -10.04 20.09 20.59
N LYS A 169 -10.55 20.70 21.67
CA LYS A 169 -11.51 20.05 22.57
C LYS A 169 -12.84 19.75 21.88
N ALA A 170 -13.34 20.64 21.03
CA ALA A 170 -14.59 20.43 20.29
C ALA A 170 -14.51 19.23 19.32
N PHE A 171 -13.33 18.95 18.75
CA PHE A 171 -13.13 17.87 17.79
C PHE A 171 -12.55 16.58 18.39
N GLU A 172 -12.29 16.56 19.70
CA GLU A 172 -11.75 15.40 20.43
C GLU A 172 -12.53 14.10 20.17
N PRO A 173 -13.89 14.09 20.14
CA PRO A 173 -14.64 12.86 19.82
C PRO A 173 -14.32 12.29 18.42
N MET A 174 -14.22 13.13 17.40
CA MET A 174 -13.91 12.68 16.03
C MET A 174 -12.45 12.21 15.91
N VAL A 175 -11.53 12.87 16.62
CA VAL A 175 -10.13 12.44 16.69
C VAL A 175 -10.03 11.04 17.29
N PHE A 176 -10.70 10.78 18.41
CA PHE A 176 -10.74 9.44 19.00
C PHE A 176 -11.41 8.42 18.10
N GLN A 177 -12.49 8.78 17.42
CA GLN A 177 -13.15 7.90 16.46
C GLN A 177 -12.19 7.48 15.34
N ILE A 178 -11.49 8.43 14.71
CA ILE A 178 -10.50 8.16 13.65
C ILE A 178 -9.36 7.28 14.18
N GLN A 179 -8.84 7.56 15.37
CA GLN A 179 -7.79 6.73 15.97
C GLN A 179 -8.27 5.31 16.24
N ASN A 180 -9.48 5.14 16.77
CA ASN A 180 -10.03 3.83 17.08
C ASN A 180 -10.31 3.02 15.81
N MET A 181 -10.81 3.66 14.75
CA MET A 181 -10.98 3.01 13.44
C MET A 181 -9.64 2.54 12.87
N ASN A 182 -8.60 3.37 12.92
CA ASN A 182 -7.26 2.97 12.48
C ASN A 182 -6.68 1.84 13.33
N ARG A 183 -6.85 1.87 14.65
CA ARG A 183 -6.43 0.78 15.56
C ARG A 183 -7.17 -0.51 15.29
N ALA A 184 -8.46 -0.42 14.98
CA ALA A 184 -9.29 -1.56 14.59
C ALA A 184 -9.01 -2.05 13.15
N ASN A 185 -8.12 -1.38 12.42
CA ASN A 185 -7.88 -1.61 10.99
C ASN A 185 -9.18 -1.55 10.18
N SER A 186 -10.05 -0.57 10.44
CA SER A 186 -11.21 -0.29 9.59
C SER A 186 -10.78 0.02 8.16
N ASP A 187 -11.72 -0.15 7.22
CA ASP A 187 -11.46 0.09 5.80
C ASP A 187 -11.21 1.58 5.52
N TYR A 188 -10.41 1.82 4.48
CA TYR A 188 -9.98 3.16 4.08
C TYR A 188 -11.14 4.13 3.93
N ASP A 189 -12.21 3.75 3.23
CA ASP A 189 -13.35 4.62 2.91
C ASP A 189 -13.98 5.21 4.17
N LEU A 190 -14.17 4.39 5.21
CA LEU A 190 -14.78 4.82 6.47
C LEU A 190 -13.88 5.80 7.23
N VAL A 191 -12.56 5.53 7.25
CA VAL A 191 -11.59 6.44 7.87
C VAL A 191 -11.49 7.73 7.07
N ALA A 192 -11.48 7.64 5.74
CA ALA A 192 -11.39 8.76 4.83
C ALA A 192 -12.60 9.68 4.96
N GLU A 193 -13.81 9.14 4.96
CA GLU A 193 -15.05 9.90 5.13
C GLU A 193 -15.08 10.65 6.47
N THR A 194 -14.70 9.97 7.56
CA THR A 194 -14.68 10.60 8.89
C THR A 194 -13.58 11.65 9.00
N ALA A 195 -12.41 11.41 8.41
CA ALA A 195 -11.32 12.38 8.36
C ALA A 195 -11.66 13.59 7.48
N ASP A 196 -12.32 13.38 6.34
CA ASP A 196 -12.77 14.47 5.47
C ASP A 196 -13.88 15.29 6.12
N SER A 197 -14.77 14.64 6.89
CA SER A 197 -15.76 15.33 7.74
C SER A 197 -15.10 16.22 8.77
N LEU A 198 -14.06 15.72 9.46
CA LEU A 198 -13.27 16.53 10.39
C LEU A 198 -12.61 17.72 9.68
N ILE A 199 -12.02 17.51 8.50
CA ILE A 199 -11.38 18.58 7.71
C ILE A 199 -12.39 19.64 7.25
N ALA A 200 -13.58 19.22 6.81
CA ALA A 200 -14.64 20.11 6.36
C ALA A 200 -15.14 21.08 7.45
N LEU A 201 -15.00 20.70 8.72
CA LEU A 201 -15.38 21.53 9.88
C LEU A 201 -14.33 22.60 10.24
N ALA A 202 -13.30 22.78 9.40
CA ALA A 202 -12.23 23.76 9.57
C ALA A 202 -11.57 23.74 10.98
N PRO A 203 -11.00 22.59 11.39
CA PRO A 203 -10.47 22.38 12.74
C PRO A 203 -9.13 23.08 12.98
N GLY A 204 -8.58 23.72 11.94
CA GLY A 204 -7.25 24.32 11.91
C GLY A 204 -6.21 23.41 11.24
N ASP A 205 -5.05 23.98 10.91
CA ASP A 205 -4.06 23.34 10.05
C ASP A 205 -3.46 22.07 10.67
N SER A 206 -3.10 22.10 11.96
CA SER A 206 -2.50 20.94 12.63
C SER A 206 -3.44 19.73 12.64
N LEU A 207 -4.73 19.94 12.94
CA LEU A 207 -5.73 18.86 12.93
C LEU A 207 -6.05 18.39 11.50
N THR A 208 -6.03 19.31 10.53
CA THR A 208 -6.20 18.98 9.10
C THR A 208 -5.05 18.09 8.61
N GLN A 209 -3.80 18.44 8.93
CA GLN A 209 -2.63 17.63 8.57
C GLN A 209 -2.65 16.27 9.27
N TRP A 210 -2.99 16.25 10.56
CA TRP A 210 -3.14 15.01 11.31
C TRP A 210 -4.20 14.09 10.67
N ALA A 211 -5.38 14.60 10.32
CA ALA A 211 -6.44 13.84 9.68
C ALA A 211 -5.99 13.27 8.31
N LYS A 212 -5.30 14.06 7.50
CA LYS A 212 -4.68 13.60 6.24
C LYS A 212 -3.66 12.47 6.47
N ALA A 213 -2.84 12.58 7.51
CA ALA A 213 -1.90 11.51 7.86
C ALA A 213 -2.62 10.22 8.28
N GLN A 214 -3.72 10.33 9.03
CA GLN A 214 -4.55 9.17 9.39
C GLN A 214 -5.18 8.49 8.17
N LYS A 215 -5.61 9.25 7.15
CA LYS A 215 -6.04 8.68 5.86
C LYS A 215 -4.93 7.87 5.19
N GLY A 216 -3.69 8.38 5.23
CA GLY A 216 -2.53 7.67 4.68
C GLY A 216 -2.23 6.34 5.41
N VAL A 217 -2.44 6.28 6.72
CA VAL A 217 -2.33 5.03 7.49
C VAL A 217 -3.41 4.03 7.08
N ALA A 218 -4.67 4.46 7.03
CA ALA A 218 -5.79 3.62 6.61
C ALA A 218 -5.62 3.08 5.19
N TYR A 219 -5.11 3.91 4.28
CA TYR A 219 -4.82 3.53 2.90
C TYR A 219 -3.82 2.37 2.84
N LYS A 220 -2.69 2.49 3.53
CA LYS A 220 -1.65 1.44 3.57
C LYS A 220 -2.18 0.13 4.16
N ASN A 221 -2.95 0.20 5.23
CA ASN A 221 -3.51 -0.97 5.89
C ASN A 221 -4.52 -1.68 4.97
N THR A 222 -5.40 -0.91 4.34
CA THR A 222 -6.41 -1.44 3.40
C THR A 222 -5.76 -2.03 2.16
N LEU A 223 -4.77 -1.35 1.57
CA LEU A 223 -4.01 -1.87 0.43
C LEU A 223 -3.32 -3.21 0.74
N SER A 224 -2.77 -3.36 1.94
CA SER A 224 -2.15 -4.62 2.38
C SER A 224 -3.15 -5.79 2.42
N LYS A 225 -4.37 -5.54 2.92
CA LYS A 225 -5.45 -6.53 2.89
C LYS A 225 -5.89 -6.83 1.46
N ALA A 226 -6.10 -5.79 0.66
CA ALA A 226 -6.53 -5.91 -0.72
C ALA A 226 -5.54 -6.73 -1.56
N LYS A 227 -4.23 -6.57 -1.35
CA LYS A 227 -3.19 -7.40 -2.01
C LYS A 227 -3.32 -8.90 -1.69
N LYS A 228 -3.73 -9.27 -0.48
CA LYS A 228 -3.94 -10.68 -0.11
C LYS A 228 -5.18 -11.26 -0.79
N GLU A 229 -6.28 -10.51 -0.80
CA GLU A 229 -7.50 -10.90 -1.51
C GLU A 229 -7.24 -10.99 -3.03
N TYR A 230 -6.53 -10.03 -3.62
CA TYR A 230 -6.09 -10.07 -5.01
C TYR A 230 -5.34 -11.37 -5.33
N ALA A 231 -4.37 -11.74 -4.49
CA ALA A 231 -3.59 -12.96 -4.69
C ALA A 231 -4.48 -14.22 -4.61
N ALA A 232 -5.42 -14.26 -3.68
CA ALA A 232 -6.38 -15.38 -3.58
C ALA A 232 -7.27 -15.49 -4.83
N ILE A 233 -7.77 -14.37 -5.35
CA ILE A 233 -8.57 -14.34 -6.58
C ILE A 233 -7.74 -14.81 -7.77
N LYS A 234 -6.50 -14.32 -7.89
CA LYS A 234 -5.57 -14.72 -8.94
C LYS A 234 -5.26 -16.21 -8.86
N ASP A 235 -5.10 -16.77 -7.66
CA ASP A 235 -4.84 -18.20 -7.47
C ASP A 235 -6.01 -19.08 -7.92
N LEU A 236 -7.27 -18.64 -7.72
CA LEU A 236 -8.44 -19.37 -8.23
C LEU A 236 -8.39 -19.52 -9.76
N ALA A 237 -7.96 -18.48 -10.47
CA ALA A 237 -7.83 -18.50 -11.93
C ALA A 237 -6.58 -19.25 -12.39
N ASP A 238 -5.39 -18.82 -11.94
CA ASP A 238 -4.12 -19.30 -12.46
C ASP A 238 -3.83 -20.74 -12.06
N ASN A 239 -4.18 -21.11 -10.82
CA ASN A 239 -3.79 -22.39 -10.24
C ASN A 239 -4.92 -23.42 -10.25
N GLN A 240 -6.18 -22.99 -10.26
CA GLN A 240 -7.33 -23.89 -10.05
C GLN A 240 -8.35 -23.89 -11.19
N ALA A 241 -8.17 -23.09 -12.25
CA ALA A 241 -9.10 -22.98 -13.36
C ALA A 241 -10.56 -22.62 -12.94
N GLN A 242 -10.76 -22.04 -11.75
CA GLN A 242 -12.08 -21.66 -11.23
C GLN A 242 -12.49 -20.27 -11.74
N PHE A 243 -12.50 -20.10 -13.07
CA PHE A 243 -12.61 -18.78 -13.69
C PHE A 243 -13.91 -18.04 -13.37
N ALA A 244 -15.05 -18.72 -13.35
CA ALA A 244 -16.33 -18.09 -13.03
C ALA A 244 -16.38 -17.56 -11.58
N GLU A 245 -15.79 -18.31 -10.64
CA GLU A 245 -15.69 -17.89 -9.25
C GLU A 245 -14.68 -16.74 -9.09
N ALA A 246 -13.51 -16.87 -9.73
CA ALA A 246 -12.48 -15.84 -9.74
C ALA A 246 -13.00 -14.52 -10.32
N GLU A 247 -13.71 -14.55 -11.45
CA GLU A 247 -14.29 -13.33 -12.07
C GLU A 247 -15.34 -12.70 -11.16
N LYS A 248 -16.24 -13.50 -10.57
CA LYS A 248 -17.24 -12.99 -9.62
C LYS A 248 -16.58 -12.31 -8.42
N GLN A 249 -15.53 -12.92 -7.86
CA GLN A 249 -14.78 -12.33 -6.75
C GLN A 249 -14.02 -11.07 -7.20
N ALA A 250 -13.41 -11.07 -8.39
CA ALA A 250 -12.71 -9.92 -8.95
C ALA A 250 -13.63 -8.71 -9.18
N LEU A 251 -14.85 -8.93 -9.69
CA LEU A 251 -15.85 -7.86 -9.86
C LEU A 251 -16.32 -7.30 -8.50
N THR A 252 -16.50 -8.17 -7.51
CA THR A 252 -16.84 -7.74 -6.14
C THR A 252 -15.67 -6.96 -5.51
N PHE A 253 -14.45 -7.41 -5.75
CA PHE A 253 -13.22 -6.78 -5.30
C PHE A 253 -13.03 -5.40 -5.93
N GLN A 254 -13.32 -5.24 -7.22
CA GLN A 254 -13.30 -3.95 -7.92
C GLN A 254 -14.27 -2.93 -7.31
N MET A 255 -15.48 -3.36 -6.94
CA MET A 255 -16.44 -2.46 -6.28
C MET A 255 -15.97 -2.02 -4.89
N ARG A 256 -15.33 -2.92 -4.12
CA ARG A 256 -14.88 -2.62 -2.75
C ARG A 256 -13.60 -1.79 -2.71
N TYR A 257 -12.68 -2.00 -3.64
CA TYR A 257 -11.35 -1.38 -3.63
C TYR A 257 -11.14 -0.46 -4.84
N ARG A 258 -12.20 0.22 -5.28
CA ARG A 258 -12.18 1.11 -6.45
C ARG A 258 -11.09 2.19 -6.36
N ASP A 259 -10.87 2.73 -5.17
CA ASP A 259 -9.87 3.80 -4.94
C ASP A 259 -8.42 3.30 -5.07
N PHE A 260 -8.20 1.99 -5.17
CA PHE A 260 -6.89 1.36 -5.27
C PHE A 260 -6.56 0.86 -6.69
N GLU A 261 -7.35 1.22 -7.71
CA GLU A 261 -7.16 0.75 -9.09
C GLU A 261 -5.74 1.03 -9.62
N ASN A 262 -5.18 2.20 -9.31
CA ASN A 262 -3.84 2.59 -9.76
C ASN A 262 -2.73 1.70 -9.18
N ASP A 263 -2.92 1.16 -7.97
CA ASP A 263 -1.93 0.31 -7.29
C ASP A 263 -2.14 -1.19 -7.52
N LEU A 264 -3.40 -1.60 -7.76
CA LEU A 264 -3.79 -3.01 -7.84
C LEU A 264 -4.08 -3.49 -9.26
N HIS A 265 -4.35 -2.58 -10.20
CA HIS A 265 -4.71 -2.90 -11.59
C HIS A 265 -5.85 -3.93 -11.67
N ILE A 266 -6.95 -3.68 -10.96
CA ILE A 266 -8.03 -4.66 -10.78
C ILE A 266 -8.69 -4.99 -12.12
N GLN A 267 -8.83 -4.01 -13.02
CA GLN A 267 -9.39 -4.27 -14.35
C GLN A 267 -8.50 -5.23 -15.16
N ALA A 268 -7.17 -5.07 -15.08
CA ALA A 268 -6.25 -5.96 -15.77
C ALA A 268 -6.32 -7.40 -15.22
N LEU A 269 -6.55 -7.58 -13.91
CA LEU A 269 -6.82 -8.90 -13.34
C LEU A 269 -8.10 -9.51 -13.92
N ILE A 270 -9.19 -8.74 -14.01
CA ILE A 270 -10.46 -9.22 -14.57
C ILE A 270 -10.28 -9.66 -16.03
N ASP A 271 -9.58 -8.85 -16.83
CA ASP A 271 -9.33 -9.15 -18.23
C ASP A 271 -8.46 -10.40 -18.39
N HIS A 272 -7.40 -10.55 -17.57
CA HIS A 272 -6.58 -11.77 -17.52
C HIS A 272 -7.40 -13.02 -17.18
N ILE A 273 -8.31 -12.94 -16.20
CA ILE A 273 -9.20 -14.06 -15.85
C ILE A 273 -10.09 -14.44 -17.05
N ARG A 274 -10.63 -13.46 -17.77
CA ARG A 274 -11.47 -13.69 -18.94
C ARG A 274 -10.69 -14.31 -20.09
N GLU A 275 -9.48 -13.85 -20.35
CA GLU A 275 -8.58 -14.42 -21.37
C GLU A 275 -8.28 -15.90 -21.06
N LEU A 276 -7.96 -16.20 -19.80
CA LEU A 276 -7.76 -17.59 -19.36
C LEU A 276 -9.01 -18.44 -19.51
N ALA A 277 -10.19 -17.89 -19.20
CA ALA A 277 -11.46 -18.58 -19.35
C ALA A 277 -11.78 -18.89 -20.82
N GLN A 278 -11.53 -17.95 -21.74
CA GLN A 278 -11.72 -18.12 -23.18
C GLN A 278 -10.75 -19.15 -23.77
N ALA A 279 -9.51 -19.18 -23.28
CA ALA A 279 -8.51 -20.16 -23.69
C ALA A 279 -8.73 -21.54 -23.06
N ASN A 280 -9.65 -21.67 -22.09
CA ASN A 280 -9.90 -22.93 -21.41
C ASN A 280 -10.82 -23.86 -22.22
N ASP A 281 -10.50 -25.15 -22.21
CA ASP A 281 -11.31 -26.16 -22.85
C ASP A 281 -12.57 -26.45 -22.00
N ALA A 282 -13.73 -26.01 -22.51
CA ALA A 282 -15.01 -26.17 -21.84
C ALA A 282 -15.48 -27.63 -21.76
N GLU A 283 -15.10 -28.48 -22.71
CA GLU A 283 -15.42 -29.91 -22.68
C GLU A 283 -14.57 -30.62 -21.62
N ALA A 284 -13.29 -30.27 -21.55
CA ALA A 284 -12.39 -30.75 -20.50
C ALA A 284 -12.84 -30.28 -19.12
N ALA A 285 -13.28 -29.03 -18.96
CA ALA A 285 -13.80 -28.51 -17.69
C ALA A 285 -15.01 -29.33 -17.22
N LYS A 286 -16.01 -29.54 -18.09
CA LYS A 286 -17.19 -30.36 -17.80
C LYS A 286 -16.82 -31.81 -17.47
N TYR A 287 -15.83 -32.37 -18.17
CA TYR A 287 -15.36 -33.72 -17.89
C TYR A 287 -14.90 -33.89 -16.44
N TRP A 288 -14.24 -32.89 -15.86
CA TRP A 288 -13.74 -32.96 -14.49
C TRP A 288 -14.81 -32.75 -13.40
N GLU A 289 -16.05 -32.39 -13.77
CA GLU A 289 -17.16 -32.33 -12.81
C GLU A 289 -17.55 -33.72 -12.30
N SER A 290 -17.35 -34.77 -13.10
CA SER A 290 -17.72 -36.15 -12.78
C SER A 290 -16.52 -37.10 -12.68
N HIS A 291 -15.29 -36.60 -12.81
CA HIS A 291 -14.07 -37.41 -12.80
C HIS A 291 -13.06 -36.85 -11.81
N ASP A 292 -12.29 -37.73 -11.18
CA ASP A 292 -11.26 -37.35 -10.20
C ASP A 292 -9.98 -36.83 -10.88
N PRO A 293 -9.66 -35.53 -10.78
CA PRO A 293 -8.44 -34.97 -11.37
C PRO A 293 -7.16 -35.50 -10.70
N ALA A 294 -7.20 -35.87 -9.42
CA ALA A 294 -6.02 -36.34 -8.69
C ALA A 294 -5.56 -37.71 -9.20
N GLN A 295 -6.51 -38.62 -9.46
CA GLN A 295 -6.21 -39.91 -10.09
C GLN A 295 -5.63 -39.75 -11.49
N ALA A 296 -6.18 -38.83 -12.29
CA ALA A 296 -5.66 -38.54 -13.61
C ALA A 296 -4.27 -37.92 -13.57
N LEU A 297 -3.97 -37.04 -12.60
CA LEU A 297 -2.64 -36.48 -12.40
C LEU A 297 -1.62 -37.57 -12.04
N ALA A 298 -1.96 -38.48 -11.12
CA ALA A 298 -1.10 -39.62 -10.78
C ALA A 298 -0.85 -40.56 -11.98
N LYS A 299 -1.87 -40.75 -12.82
CA LYS A 299 -1.74 -41.48 -14.09
C LYS A 299 -0.81 -40.75 -15.06
N ALA A 300 -0.91 -39.43 -15.18
CA ALA A 300 -0.03 -38.63 -16.01
C ALA A 300 1.44 -38.74 -15.58
N ASP A 301 1.71 -38.73 -14.27
CA ASP A 301 3.06 -38.92 -13.74
C ASP A 301 3.60 -40.33 -14.05
N THR A 302 2.76 -41.36 -13.89
CA THR A 302 3.12 -42.74 -14.27
C THR A 302 3.44 -42.86 -15.77
N LEU A 303 2.68 -42.18 -16.63
CA LEU A 303 2.93 -42.15 -18.07
C LEU A 303 4.24 -41.44 -18.40
N LEU A 304 4.55 -40.35 -17.68
CA LEU A 304 5.81 -39.63 -17.81
C LEU A 304 7.01 -40.52 -17.41
N GLN A 305 6.92 -41.23 -16.29
CA GLN A 305 7.96 -42.18 -15.84
C GLN A 305 8.18 -43.32 -16.84
N LYS A 306 7.12 -43.76 -17.53
CA LYS A 306 7.17 -44.76 -18.59
C LYS A 306 7.56 -44.18 -19.96
N GLU A 307 7.94 -42.90 -20.03
CA GLU A 307 8.33 -42.18 -21.24
C GLU A 307 7.25 -42.18 -22.34
N LYS A 308 5.98 -42.35 -21.96
CA LYS A 308 4.81 -42.24 -22.84
C LYS A 308 4.38 -40.78 -22.97
N PHE A 309 5.26 -39.97 -23.58
CA PHE A 309 5.14 -38.51 -23.58
C PHE A 309 3.86 -37.98 -24.22
N ASN A 310 3.40 -38.58 -25.32
CA ASN A 310 2.18 -38.11 -26.01
C ASN A 310 0.93 -38.34 -25.15
N GLU A 311 0.78 -39.55 -24.59
CA GLU A 311 -0.33 -39.89 -23.70
C GLU A 311 -0.35 -39.01 -22.44
N ALA A 312 0.85 -38.75 -21.87
CA ALA A 312 0.99 -37.85 -20.73
C ALA A 312 0.64 -36.40 -21.12
N LYS A 313 1.08 -35.93 -22.30
CA LYS A 313 0.80 -34.58 -22.81
C LYS A 313 -0.70 -34.33 -22.95
N GLU A 314 -1.41 -35.24 -23.63
CA GLU A 314 -2.86 -35.14 -23.82
C GLU A 314 -3.61 -35.08 -22.49
N LEU A 315 -3.25 -35.96 -21.54
CA LEU A 315 -3.88 -35.99 -20.22
C LEU A 315 -3.60 -34.71 -19.40
N LEU A 316 -2.37 -34.20 -19.45
CA LEU A 316 -1.99 -32.96 -18.75
C LEU A 316 -2.65 -31.73 -19.36
N MET A 317 -2.75 -31.67 -20.69
CA MET A 317 -3.49 -30.58 -21.36
C MET A 317 -4.95 -30.57 -20.94
N LYS A 318 -5.58 -31.74 -20.82
CA LYS A 318 -6.95 -31.85 -20.31
C LYS A 318 -7.04 -31.44 -18.83
N LEU A 319 -6.07 -31.80 -18.01
CA LEU A 319 -6.02 -31.45 -16.58
C LEU A 319 -5.85 -29.95 -16.31
N ARG A 320 -5.36 -29.16 -17.28
CA ARG A 320 -5.31 -27.69 -17.16
C ARG A 320 -6.67 -27.03 -16.98
N ALA A 321 -7.75 -27.71 -17.37
CA ALA A 321 -9.13 -27.26 -17.14
C ALA A 321 -9.71 -27.70 -15.79
N SER A 322 -8.91 -28.34 -14.93
CA SER A 322 -9.33 -28.83 -13.61
C SER A 322 -8.81 -27.95 -12.47
N LYS A 323 -9.24 -28.27 -11.24
CA LYS A 323 -8.72 -27.65 -9.99
C LYS A 323 -7.23 -27.89 -9.74
N LEU A 324 -6.60 -28.82 -10.45
CA LEU A 324 -5.17 -29.12 -10.36
C LEU A 324 -4.38 -28.50 -11.53
N ARG A 325 -4.83 -27.34 -12.02
CA ARG A 325 -4.20 -26.67 -13.17
C ARG A 325 -2.73 -26.34 -12.91
N LYS A 326 -2.38 -25.91 -11.70
CA LYS A 326 -0.99 -25.65 -11.31
C LYS A 326 -0.13 -26.91 -11.41
N GLU A 327 -0.54 -27.98 -10.76
CA GLU A 327 0.18 -29.24 -10.74
C GLU A 327 0.29 -29.86 -12.14
N ALA A 328 -0.77 -29.73 -12.95
CA ALA A 328 -0.76 -30.16 -14.34
C ALA A 328 0.25 -29.35 -15.18
N ASN A 329 0.35 -28.03 -14.96
CA ASN A 329 1.33 -27.18 -15.61
C ASN A 329 2.76 -27.51 -15.19
N GLU A 330 3.00 -27.71 -13.89
CA GLU A 330 4.32 -28.12 -13.37
C GLU A 330 4.76 -29.46 -13.97
N LEU A 331 3.86 -30.44 -14.02
CA LEU A 331 4.14 -31.75 -14.59
C LEU A 331 4.30 -31.69 -16.12
N TYR A 332 3.58 -30.79 -16.80
CA TYR A 332 3.77 -30.53 -18.23
C TYR A 332 5.16 -29.94 -18.53
N THR A 333 5.66 -29.05 -17.68
CA THR A 333 7.03 -28.52 -17.81
C THR A 333 8.06 -29.64 -17.63
N LYS A 334 7.90 -30.49 -16.61
CA LYS A 334 8.76 -31.68 -16.43
C LYS A 334 8.71 -32.63 -17.62
N LEU A 335 7.53 -32.81 -18.21
CA LEU A 335 7.33 -33.61 -19.41
C LEU A 335 8.13 -33.04 -20.59
N ALA A 336 8.01 -31.74 -20.84
CA ALA A 336 8.73 -31.05 -21.91
C ALA A 336 10.25 -31.20 -21.73
N ASP A 337 10.76 -31.01 -20.51
CA ASP A 337 12.18 -31.14 -20.19
C ASP A 337 12.71 -32.57 -20.40
N ASN A 338 11.97 -33.57 -19.92
CA ASN A 338 12.34 -34.98 -20.09
C ASN A 338 12.33 -35.38 -21.57
N PHE A 339 11.31 -34.94 -22.32
CA PHE A 339 11.19 -35.18 -23.76
C PHE A 339 12.38 -34.57 -24.51
N CYS A 340 12.62 -33.27 -24.33
CA CYS A 340 13.70 -32.56 -25.02
C CYS A 340 15.09 -33.10 -24.63
N THR A 341 15.29 -33.46 -23.38
CA THR A 341 16.54 -34.12 -22.93
C THR A 341 16.74 -35.46 -23.63
N LYS A 342 15.69 -36.28 -23.78
CA LYS A 342 15.74 -37.54 -24.51
C LYS A 342 16.04 -37.32 -26.00
N GLN A 343 15.42 -36.34 -26.65
CA GLN A 343 15.70 -36.01 -28.05
C GLN A 343 17.15 -35.57 -28.24
N ARG A 344 17.69 -34.74 -27.34
CA ARG A 344 19.10 -34.33 -27.35
C ARG A 344 20.05 -35.52 -27.16
N LYS A 345 19.71 -36.47 -26.29
CA LYS A 345 20.50 -37.71 -26.11
C LYS A 345 20.50 -38.57 -27.37
N THR A 346 19.34 -38.77 -28.01
CA THR A 346 19.23 -39.47 -29.29
C THR A 346 20.08 -38.76 -30.35
N THR A 347 20.00 -37.43 -30.42
CA THR A 347 20.82 -36.61 -31.32
C THR A 347 22.31 -36.87 -31.13
N SER A 348 22.81 -36.81 -29.89
CA SER A 348 24.23 -37.07 -29.60
C SER A 348 24.66 -38.48 -30.01
N GLN A 349 23.81 -39.49 -29.84
CA GLN A 349 24.11 -40.87 -30.25
C GLN A 349 24.16 -41.02 -31.77
N VAL A 350 23.23 -40.40 -32.51
CA VAL A 350 23.22 -40.45 -33.98
C VAL A 350 24.39 -39.65 -34.54
N PHE A 351 24.71 -38.49 -33.96
CA PHE A 351 25.88 -37.70 -34.33
C PHE A 351 27.19 -38.48 -34.12
N ALA A 352 27.35 -39.17 -32.99
CA ALA A 352 28.53 -40.00 -32.73
C ALA A 352 28.67 -41.15 -33.75
N LYS A 353 27.56 -41.68 -34.26
CA LYS A 353 27.57 -42.65 -35.38
C LYS A 353 27.99 -41.98 -36.69
N ALA A 354 27.49 -40.78 -36.97
CA ALA A 354 27.84 -40.00 -38.16
C ALA A 354 29.36 -39.72 -38.22
N GLN A 355 29.97 -39.37 -37.09
CA GLN A 355 31.40 -39.06 -37.01
C GLN A 355 32.31 -40.28 -37.29
N LYS A 356 31.81 -41.50 -37.08
CA LYS A 356 32.55 -42.74 -37.39
C LYS A 356 32.44 -43.16 -38.85
N GLN A 357 31.64 -42.44 -39.65
CA GLN A 357 31.33 -42.84 -41.01
C GLN A 357 32.28 -42.21 -42.03
N LYS A 358 32.96 -43.07 -42.82
CA LYS A 358 33.91 -42.65 -43.86
C LYS A 358 33.24 -42.23 -45.17
N ASP A 359 32.05 -42.76 -45.42
CA ASP A 359 31.24 -42.44 -46.59
C ASP A 359 30.49 -41.11 -46.38
N ALA A 360 30.80 -40.11 -47.21
CA ALA A 360 30.25 -38.76 -47.11
C ALA A 360 28.72 -38.72 -47.24
N ALA A 361 28.14 -39.52 -48.13
CA ALA A 361 26.68 -39.56 -48.33
C ALA A 361 25.99 -40.14 -47.09
N LYS A 362 26.55 -41.20 -46.51
CA LYS A 362 26.03 -41.81 -45.28
C LYS A 362 26.24 -40.92 -44.06
N LYS A 363 27.37 -40.19 -43.96
CA LYS A 363 27.60 -39.19 -42.91
C LYS A 363 26.54 -38.08 -42.99
N LYS A 364 26.32 -37.51 -44.18
CA LYS A 364 25.29 -36.47 -44.39
C LYS A 364 23.89 -36.95 -44.01
N LYS A 365 23.53 -38.18 -44.39
CA LYS A 365 22.25 -38.79 -43.99
C LYS A 365 22.11 -38.90 -42.47
N LEU A 366 23.12 -39.40 -41.77
CA LEU A 366 23.11 -39.51 -40.31
C LEU A 366 23.07 -38.14 -39.60
N LEU A 367 23.73 -37.12 -40.15
CA LEU A 367 23.65 -35.75 -39.61
C LEU A 367 22.23 -35.18 -39.74
N ASN A 368 21.55 -35.38 -40.88
CA ASN A 368 20.13 -35.02 -41.01
C ASN A 368 19.23 -35.81 -40.04
N GLU A 369 19.50 -37.12 -39.87
CA GLU A 369 18.80 -37.94 -38.87
C GLU A 369 19.06 -37.48 -37.42
N ALA A 370 20.22 -36.89 -37.14
CA ALA A 370 20.54 -36.32 -35.83
C ALA A 370 19.83 -34.99 -35.58
N ILE A 371 19.52 -34.20 -36.61
CA ILE A 371 18.78 -32.94 -36.48
C ILE A 371 17.28 -33.19 -36.19
N ALA A 372 16.68 -34.20 -36.82
CA ALA A 372 15.24 -34.45 -36.72
C ALA A 372 14.68 -34.56 -35.27
N PRO A 373 15.36 -35.22 -34.30
CA PRO A 373 14.96 -35.18 -32.90
C PRO A 373 14.93 -33.78 -32.27
N LEU A 374 15.88 -32.91 -32.62
CA LEU A 374 15.92 -31.53 -32.11
C LEU A 374 14.74 -30.72 -32.67
N ASP A 375 14.43 -30.89 -33.95
CA ASP A 375 13.26 -30.26 -34.58
C ASP A 375 11.95 -30.69 -33.92
N LYS A 376 11.84 -31.96 -33.54
CA LYS A 376 10.67 -32.45 -32.78
C LYS A 376 10.52 -31.75 -31.44
N CYS A 377 11.61 -31.58 -30.68
CA CYS A 377 11.57 -30.83 -29.42
C CYS A 377 11.11 -29.38 -29.63
N LEU A 378 11.71 -28.66 -30.60
CA LEU A 378 11.36 -27.26 -30.88
C LEU A 378 9.92 -27.09 -31.38
N THR A 379 9.41 -28.06 -32.13
CA THR A 379 8.04 -28.03 -32.67
C THR A 379 7.01 -28.37 -31.59
N GLU A 380 7.27 -29.41 -30.78
CA GLU A 380 6.29 -29.88 -29.80
C GLU A 380 6.27 -29.06 -28.50
N TYR A 381 7.39 -28.42 -28.15
CA TYR A 381 7.57 -27.61 -26.94
C TYR A 381 8.35 -26.32 -27.23
N PRO A 382 7.78 -25.38 -28.00
CA PRO A 382 8.46 -24.15 -28.44
C PRO A 382 8.84 -23.20 -27.28
N ASP A 383 8.19 -23.35 -26.12
CA ASP A 383 8.40 -22.55 -24.91
C ASP A 383 9.23 -23.27 -23.85
N ASN A 384 9.83 -24.42 -24.19
CA ASN A 384 10.65 -25.17 -23.23
C ASN A 384 11.89 -24.33 -22.80
N PRO A 385 12.27 -24.31 -21.51
CA PRO A 385 13.45 -23.58 -21.03
C PRO A 385 14.78 -23.97 -21.69
N GLN A 386 14.89 -25.18 -22.26
CA GLN A 386 16.05 -25.65 -23.00
C GLN A 386 16.08 -25.21 -24.47
N LYS A 387 15.10 -24.46 -24.96
CA LYS A 387 14.97 -24.05 -26.37
C LYS A 387 16.29 -23.56 -26.96
N GLN A 388 16.93 -22.59 -26.30
CA GLN A 388 18.19 -22.01 -26.77
C GLN A 388 19.29 -23.08 -26.95
N LYS A 389 19.44 -24.01 -25.99
CA LYS A 389 20.42 -25.11 -26.08
C LYS A 389 20.09 -26.09 -27.21
N VAL A 390 18.80 -26.30 -27.50
CA VAL A 390 18.35 -27.16 -28.60
C VAL A 390 18.65 -26.49 -29.95
N GLU A 391 18.38 -25.18 -30.07
CA GLU A 391 18.71 -24.37 -31.25
C GLU A 391 20.23 -24.33 -31.50
N GLU A 392 21.04 -24.13 -30.47
CA GLU A 392 22.51 -24.16 -30.55
C GLU A 392 23.02 -25.52 -31.05
N ASN A 393 22.51 -26.62 -30.49
CA ASN A 393 22.84 -27.97 -30.93
C ASN A 393 22.46 -28.20 -32.40
N LYS A 394 21.29 -27.70 -32.83
CA LYS A 394 20.82 -27.81 -34.21
C LYS A 394 21.74 -27.05 -35.15
N LYS A 395 22.04 -25.79 -34.84
CA LYS A 395 22.94 -24.93 -35.63
C LYS A 395 24.33 -25.54 -35.79
N PHE A 396 24.85 -26.16 -34.74
CA PHE A 396 26.13 -26.89 -34.81
C PHE A 396 26.07 -28.06 -35.81
N LEU A 397 25.01 -28.86 -35.81
CA LEU A 397 24.85 -29.97 -36.75
C LEU A 397 24.65 -29.49 -38.19
N GLU A 398 23.94 -28.39 -38.38
CA GLU A 398 23.79 -27.74 -39.69
C GLU A 398 25.13 -27.23 -40.24
N GLN A 399 26.01 -26.71 -39.37
CA GLN A 399 27.37 -26.34 -39.77
C GLN A 399 28.21 -27.57 -40.15
N GLU A 400 28.07 -28.68 -39.43
CA GLU A 400 28.74 -29.95 -39.77
C GLU A 400 28.21 -30.57 -41.07
N LEU A 401 26.98 -30.26 -41.49
CA LEU A 401 26.42 -30.64 -42.80
C LEU A 401 27.00 -29.84 -43.97
N GLY A 402 27.46 -28.61 -43.71
CA GLY A 402 28.05 -27.71 -44.69
C GLY A 402 29.55 -27.94 -44.94
N LYS A 403 30.19 -28.80 -44.13
CA LYS A 403 31.56 -29.27 -44.30
C LYS A 403 31.58 -30.59 -45.06
#